data_AF-A0A495KPK8-F1
#
_entry.id   AF-A0A495KPK8-F1
#
_cell.length_a   1.000
_cell.length_b   1.000
_cell.length_c   1.000
_cell.angle_alpha   90.00
_cell.angle_beta   90.00
_cell.angle_gamma   90.00
#
_symmetry.space_group_name_H-M   'P 1'
#
loop_
_entity.id
_entity.type
_entity.pdbx_description
1 polymer ?
#
loop_
_entity_poly.entity_id
_entity_poly.type
_entity_poly.pdbx_seq_one_letter_code
_entity_poly.pdbx_strand_id
1 'polypeptide(L)'
;MKFLKPNILIVVSFLFIACNKTKPSGFWLDYKDNLIASKHTDNGPYGGETKVTWKNKQKFESRDVINYAENNGWKLIDSLKPDSEKVKKSNYSNEILIDNILSTLKENDLTIYRFKTGWIAIKPGNESDTEINGFAIINSERTQLTVYQLWGE
;
A
#
# COMPACT_ATOMS: atom_id res chain seq x y z
N MET A 1 36.20 39.81 -41.70
CA MET A 1 35.94 39.91 -40.25
C MET A 1 35.14 38.68 -39.83
N LYS A 2 35.75 37.78 -39.05
CA LYS A 2 35.13 36.52 -38.61
C LYS A 2 34.17 36.82 -37.45
N PHE A 3 32.91 36.44 -37.57
CA PHE A 3 32.03 36.30 -36.41
C PHE A 3 31.62 34.82 -36.30
N LEU A 4 32.26 34.12 -35.37
CA LEU A 4 31.79 32.83 -34.90
C LEU A 4 30.40 33.05 -34.28
N LYS A 5 29.40 32.32 -34.75
CA LYS A 5 28.11 32.20 -34.07
C LYS A 5 28.31 31.33 -32.82
N PRO A 6 27.88 31.75 -31.62
CA PRO A 6 27.88 30.85 -30.48
C PRO A 6 26.72 29.87 -30.65
N ASN A 7 27.06 28.59 -30.88
CA ASN A 7 26.12 27.48 -30.74
C ASN A 7 25.76 27.36 -29.25
N ILE A 8 24.64 27.97 -28.84
CA ILE A 8 24.05 27.68 -27.53
C ILE A 8 23.39 26.31 -27.65
N LEU A 9 24.15 25.26 -27.30
CA LEU A 9 23.62 23.93 -27.08
C LEU A 9 22.92 23.94 -25.72
N ILE A 10 21.60 24.12 -25.72
CA ILE A 10 20.77 23.94 -24.52
C ILE A 10 20.71 22.43 -24.24
N VAL A 11 21.61 21.94 -23.40
CA VAL A 11 21.49 20.59 -22.82
C VAL A 11 20.45 20.68 -21.71
N VAL A 12 19.18 20.47 -22.07
CA VAL A 12 18.13 20.22 -21.07
C VAL A 12 18.36 18.82 -20.52
N SER A 13 19.21 18.75 -19.50
CA SER A 13 19.32 17.56 -18.65
C SER A 13 18.02 17.44 -17.85
N PHE A 14 16.97 16.89 -18.47
CA PHE A 14 15.88 16.28 -17.72
C PHE A 14 16.47 15.09 -16.96
N LEU A 15 17.00 15.37 -15.78
CA LEU A 15 17.13 14.37 -14.72
C LEU A 15 15.69 13.99 -14.35
N PHE A 16 15.10 13.09 -15.14
CA PHE A 16 13.97 12.30 -14.70
C PHE A 16 14.48 11.45 -13.55
N ILE A 17 14.55 12.05 -12.35
CA ILE A 17 14.42 11.29 -11.12
C ILE A 17 12.99 10.78 -11.20
N ALA A 18 12.82 9.65 -11.88
CA ALA A 18 11.55 9.00 -12.03
C ALA A 18 11.08 8.66 -10.62
N CYS A 19 10.21 9.52 -10.09
CA CYS A 19 9.40 9.19 -8.95
C CYS A 19 8.42 8.12 -9.46
N ASN A 20 8.85 6.86 -9.44
CA ASN A 20 8.17 5.69 -9.98
C ASN A 20 6.90 5.31 -9.19
N LYS A 21 6.16 6.27 -8.64
CA LYS A 21 4.82 6.05 -8.09
C LYS A 21 3.79 5.89 -9.24
N THR A 22 4.12 5.10 -10.26
CA THR A 22 3.30 4.98 -11.47
C THR A 22 1.94 4.33 -11.19
N LYS A 23 1.76 3.60 -10.07
CA LYS A 23 0.45 3.17 -9.53
C LYS A 23 0.49 2.99 -8.00
N PRO A 24 -0.54 3.41 -7.24
CA PRO A 24 -0.69 3.04 -5.83
C PRO A 24 -0.71 1.51 -5.68
N SER A 25 0.06 0.95 -4.73
CA SER A 25 0.18 -0.51 -4.47
C SER A 25 0.60 -1.42 -5.63
N GLY A 26 0.84 -0.92 -6.84
CA GLY A 26 1.06 -1.78 -8.01
C GLY A 26 2.25 -2.74 -7.86
N PHE A 27 3.29 -2.31 -7.14
CA PHE A 27 4.49 -3.10 -6.85
C PHE A 27 4.19 -4.39 -6.07
N TRP A 28 3.06 -4.50 -5.38
CA TRP A 28 2.68 -5.73 -4.70
C TRP A 28 2.44 -6.87 -5.68
N LEU A 29 2.05 -6.59 -6.92
CA LEU A 29 1.80 -7.64 -7.92
C LEU A 29 3.07 -8.43 -8.30
N ASP A 30 4.25 -7.87 -8.06
CA ASP A 30 5.55 -8.52 -8.30
C ASP A 30 6.05 -9.31 -7.07
N TYR A 31 5.42 -9.13 -5.90
CA TYR A 31 5.82 -9.83 -4.68
C TYR A 31 5.36 -11.27 -4.72
N LYS A 32 6.30 -12.22 -4.90
CA LYS A 32 6.00 -13.67 -4.92
C LYS A 32 4.75 -13.97 -5.77
N ASP A 33 4.71 -13.40 -6.96
CA ASP A 33 3.57 -13.36 -7.88
C ASP A 33 2.94 -14.74 -8.14
N ASN A 34 3.78 -15.77 -8.20
CA ASN A 34 3.39 -17.18 -8.37
C ASN A 34 2.56 -17.75 -7.21
N LEU A 35 2.43 -17.04 -6.09
CA LEU A 35 1.65 -17.41 -4.91
C LEU A 35 0.35 -16.60 -4.76
N ILE A 36 0.04 -15.69 -5.69
CA ILE A 36 -1.20 -14.91 -5.68
C ILE A 36 -2.41 -15.85 -5.81
N ALA A 37 -3.26 -15.87 -4.80
CA ALA A 37 -4.51 -16.60 -4.77
C ALA A 37 -5.67 -15.76 -5.33
N SER A 38 -5.67 -14.46 -5.07
CA SER A 38 -6.63 -13.52 -5.65
C SER A 38 -6.06 -12.10 -5.68
N LYS A 39 -6.58 -11.28 -6.59
CA LYS A 39 -6.29 -9.85 -6.65
C LYS A 39 -7.52 -9.09 -7.13
N HIS A 40 -7.70 -7.90 -6.57
CA HIS A 40 -8.65 -6.89 -7.00
C HIS A 40 -7.92 -5.54 -7.02
N THR A 41 -8.13 -4.79 -8.08
CA THR A 41 -7.58 -3.45 -8.21
C THR A 41 -8.60 -2.60 -8.96
N ASP A 42 -9.03 -1.52 -8.33
CA ASP A 42 -9.77 -0.45 -8.98
C ASP A 42 -8.91 0.81 -8.98
N ASN A 43 -8.79 1.46 -10.14
CA ASN A 43 -8.02 2.70 -10.32
C ASN A 43 -8.92 3.74 -10.97
N GLY A 44 -9.92 4.20 -10.22
CA GLY A 44 -10.76 5.30 -10.62
C GLY A 44 -9.98 6.62 -10.77
N PRO A 45 -10.56 7.59 -11.49
CA PRO A 45 -9.94 8.90 -11.70
C PRO A 45 -9.77 9.72 -10.40
N TYR A 46 -10.57 9.43 -9.37
CA TYR A 46 -10.60 10.17 -8.11
C TYR A 46 -10.11 9.36 -6.90
N GLY A 47 -9.83 8.08 -7.09
CA GLY A 47 -9.53 7.15 -6.01
C GLY A 47 -9.55 5.73 -6.49
N GLY A 48 -9.22 4.81 -5.60
CA GLY A 48 -9.19 3.41 -5.91
C GLY A 48 -8.73 2.55 -4.75
N GLU A 49 -8.79 1.26 -4.98
CA GLU A 49 -8.36 0.26 -4.02
C GLU A 49 -7.51 -0.82 -4.68
N THR A 50 -6.66 -1.44 -3.87
CA THR A 50 -5.94 -2.64 -4.25
C THR A 50 -6.02 -3.63 -3.11
N LYS A 51 -6.49 -4.84 -3.40
CA LYS A 51 -6.50 -5.98 -2.49
C LYS A 51 -5.82 -7.15 -3.17
N VAL A 52 -4.77 -7.69 -2.56
CA VAL A 52 -4.07 -8.87 -3.07
C VAL A 52 -3.92 -9.88 -1.96
N THR A 53 -4.23 -11.13 -2.25
CA THR A 53 -4.12 -12.24 -1.31
C THR A 53 -3.19 -13.29 -1.89
N TRP A 54 -2.23 -13.74 -1.09
CA TRP A 54 -1.34 -14.85 -1.40
C TRP A 54 -1.62 -16.03 -0.48
N LYS A 55 -1.44 -17.24 -1.01
CA LYS A 55 -1.45 -18.48 -0.23
C LYS A 55 -0.18 -19.26 -0.48
N ASN A 56 0.42 -19.74 0.59
CA ASN A 56 1.67 -20.49 0.53
C ASN A 56 1.63 -21.67 1.50
N LYS A 57 2.26 -22.77 1.11
CA LYS A 57 2.52 -23.90 2.02
C LYS A 57 3.63 -23.56 3.01
N GLN A 58 4.57 -22.71 2.62
CA GLN A 58 5.62 -22.17 3.49
C GLN A 58 5.16 -20.87 4.15
N LYS A 59 5.78 -20.53 5.28
CA LYS A 59 5.40 -19.35 6.07
C LYS A 59 5.84 -18.05 5.40
N PHE A 60 4.97 -17.04 5.43
CA PHE A 60 5.32 -15.65 5.15
C PHE A 60 6.03 -15.06 6.35
N GLU A 61 7.26 -14.60 6.14
CA GLU A 61 8.02 -13.91 7.18
C GLU A 61 7.63 -12.43 7.24
N SER A 62 7.25 -11.97 8.43
CA SER A 62 6.79 -10.58 8.63
C SER A 62 7.86 -9.57 8.25
N ARG A 63 9.12 -9.88 8.56
CA ARG A 63 10.28 -9.05 8.19
C ARG A 63 10.36 -8.87 6.68
N ASP A 64 10.16 -9.94 5.90
CA ASP A 64 10.25 -9.88 4.44
C ASP A 64 9.13 -9.01 3.86
N VAL A 65 7.91 -9.16 4.39
CA VAL A 65 6.74 -8.36 3.98
C VAL A 65 6.94 -6.88 4.30
N ILE A 66 7.41 -6.57 5.51
CA ILE A 66 7.68 -5.19 5.95
C ILE A 66 8.79 -4.58 5.09
N ASN A 67 9.92 -5.27 4.94
CA ASN A 67 11.05 -4.79 4.15
C ASN A 67 10.65 -4.54 2.69
N TYR A 68 9.83 -5.43 2.11
CA TYR A 68 9.33 -5.24 0.76
C TYR A 68 8.45 -3.98 0.63
N ALA A 69 7.56 -3.75 1.58
CA ALA A 69 6.75 -2.54 1.63
C ALA A 69 7.64 -1.28 1.75
N GLU A 70 8.60 -1.28 2.68
CA GLU A 70 9.47 -0.13 2.95
C GLU A 70 10.41 0.20 1.78
N ASN A 71 10.96 -0.82 1.13
CA ASN A 71 11.76 -0.66 -0.09
C ASN A 71 10.97 -0.05 -1.26
N ASN A 72 9.63 -0.16 -1.23
CA ASN A 72 8.73 0.43 -2.20
C ASN A 72 8.07 1.73 -1.70
N GLY A 73 8.61 2.33 -0.64
CA GLY A 73 8.25 3.67 -0.17
C GLY A 73 7.06 3.72 0.79
N TRP A 74 6.52 2.58 1.21
CA TRP A 74 5.61 2.55 2.35
C TRP A 74 6.39 2.74 3.65
N LYS A 75 5.76 3.27 4.69
CA LYS A 75 6.41 3.45 6.00
C LYS A 75 5.61 2.73 7.07
N LEU A 76 6.23 1.79 7.77
CA LEU A 76 5.57 1.08 8.87
C LEU A 76 5.21 2.05 10.00
N ILE A 77 3.98 1.96 10.49
CA ILE A 77 3.51 2.74 11.64
C ILE A 77 3.53 1.89 12.90
N ASP A 78 2.84 0.75 12.87
CA ASP A 78 2.84 -0.23 13.94
C ASP A 78 2.28 -1.58 13.47
N SER A 79 2.26 -2.54 14.39
CA SER A 79 1.57 -3.81 14.25
C SER A 79 0.48 -3.96 15.31
N LEU A 80 -0.66 -4.56 14.94
CA LEU A 80 -1.84 -4.72 15.78
C LEU A 80 -2.39 -6.14 15.74
N LYS A 81 -3.20 -6.45 16.76
CA LYS A 81 -4.15 -7.57 16.77
C LYS A 81 -5.57 -7.04 16.52
N PRO A 82 -6.48 -7.82 15.89
CA PRO A 82 -7.85 -7.40 15.59
C PRO A 82 -8.59 -6.79 16.79
N ASP A 83 -8.48 -7.44 17.96
CA ASP A 83 -9.24 -7.03 19.16
C ASP A 83 -8.56 -5.95 20.01
N SER A 84 -7.45 -5.37 19.54
CA SER A 84 -6.70 -4.38 20.32
C SER A 84 -7.48 -3.08 20.48
N GLU A 85 -7.33 -2.42 21.64
CA GLU A 85 -7.95 -1.10 21.91
C GLU A 85 -7.60 -0.05 20.86
N LYS A 86 -6.42 -0.18 20.22
CA LYS A 86 -6.01 0.69 19.11
C LYS A 86 -6.91 0.54 17.88
N VAL A 87 -7.40 -0.66 17.56
CA VAL A 87 -8.35 -0.90 16.45
C VAL A 87 -9.73 -0.35 16.80
N LYS A 88 -10.15 -0.46 18.06
CA LYS A 88 -11.46 0.04 18.54
C LYS A 88 -11.56 1.57 18.54
N LYS A 89 -10.45 2.30 18.48
CA LYS A 89 -10.47 3.77 18.38
C LYS A 89 -11.14 4.19 17.08
N SER A 90 -12.16 5.04 17.17
CA SER A 90 -12.80 5.63 16.01
C SER A 90 -11.86 6.60 15.29
N ASN A 91 -11.41 6.21 14.10
CA ASN A 91 -10.72 7.05 13.13
C ASN A 91 -10.81 6.39 11.75
N TYR A 92 -10.63 7.18 10.69
CA TYR A 92 -10.89 6.69 9.34
C TYR A 92 -9.95 5.54 8.90
N SER A 93 -8.69 5.52 9.34
CA SER A 93 -7.79 4.38 9.08
C SER A 93 -8.33 3.07 9.64
N ASN A 94 -8.87 3.10 10.86
CA ASN A 94 -9.46 1.93 11.48
C ASN A 94 -10.79 1.53 10.84
N GLU A 95 -11.61 2.49 10.39
CA GLU A 95 -12.82 2.21 9.60
C GLU A 95 -12.46 1.46 8.31
N ILE A 96 -11.46 1.93 7.56
CA ILE A 96 -10.97 1.26 6.35
C ILE A 96 -10.56 -0.19 6.65
N LEU A 97 -9.77 -0.40 7.72
CA LEU A 97 -9.31 -1.73 8.15
C LEU A 97 -10.48 -2.65 8.52
N ILE A 98 -11.44 -2.15 9.30
CA ILE A 98 -12.57 -2.95 9.78
C ILE A 98 -13.48 -3.34 8.62
N ASP A 99 -13.89 -2.36 7.82
CA ASP A 99 -14.95 -2.52 6.82
C ASP A 99 -14.49 -3.34 5.61
N ASN A 100 -13.23 -3.19 5.19
CA ASN A 100 -12.73 -3.81 3.94
C ASN A 100 -11.91 -5.10 4.16
N ILE A 101 -11.48 -5.34 5.40
CA ILE A 101 -10.54 -6.43 5.71
C ILE A 101 -11.10 -7.33 6.80
N LEU A 102 -11.29 -6.82 8.03
CA LEU A 102 -11.62 -7.66 9.18
C LEU A 102 -13.04 -8.24 9.08
N SER A 103 -14.00 -7.46 8.59
CA SER A 103 -15.37 -7.92 8.30
C SER A 103 -15.41 -9.11 7.32
N THR A 104 -14.45 -9.15 6.40
CA THR A 104 -14.40 -10.10 5.29
C THR A 104 -13.63 -11.38 5.65
N LEU A 105 -12.50 -11.25 6.36
CA LEU A 105 -11.64 -12.40 6.69
C LEU A 105 -12.25 -13.31 7.76
N LYS A 106 -13.02 -12.77 8.73
CA LYS A 106 -13.63 -13.53 9.83
C LYS A 106 -12.65 -14.44 10.59
N GLU A 107 -11.39 -14.04 10.68
CA GLU A 107 -10.33 -14.73 11.43
C GLU A 107 -9.95 -13.92 12.67
N ASN A 108 -9.85 -14.60 13.82
CA ASN A 108 -9.62 -13.92 15.11
C ASN A 108 -8.13 -13.74 15.44
N ASP A 109 -7.25 -14.59 14.90
CA ASP A 109 -5.81 -14.49 15.14
C ASP A 109 -5.07 -14.07 13.87
N LEU A 110 -5.00 -12.75 13.70
CA LEU A 110 -4.31 -12.08 12.61
C LEU A 110 -3.20 -11.20 13.18
N THR A 111 -2.16 -10.97 12.40
CA THR A 111 -1.19 -9.90 12.65
C THR A 111 -1.33 -8.86 11.55
N ILE A 112 -1.64 -7.63 11.94
CA ILE A 112 -1.93 -6.52 11.04
C ILE A 112 -0.77 -5.54 11.12
N TYR A 113 -0.15 -5.22 9.99
CA TYR A 113 0.85 -4.17 9.86
C TYR A 113 0.23 -2.98 9.16
N ARG A 114 0.29 -1.80 9.77
CA ARG A 114 -0.26 -0.57 9.22
C ARG A 114 0.85 0.29 8.63
N PHE A 115 0.61 0.85 7.46
CA PHE A 115 1.58 1.63 6.72
C PHE A 115 1.01 2.99 6.32
N LYS A 116 1.89 4.00 6.31
CA LYS A 116 1.71 5.16 5.45
C LYS A 116 2.16 4.82 4.05
N THR A 117 1.28 4.99 3.07
CA THR A 117 1.56 4.61 1.66
C THR A 117 2.13 5.77 0.83
N GLY A 118 2.10 6.98 1.39
CA GLY A 118 2.41 8.21 0.66
C GLY A 118 1.30 8.64 -0.31
N TRP A 119 0.10 8.09 -0.14
CA TRP A 119 -1.16 8.51 -0.74
C TRP A 119 -2.17 8.78 0.37
N ILE A 120 -3.14 9.65 0.13
CA ILE A 120 -4.20 9.98 1.09
C ILE A 120 -5.46 9.21 0.69
N ALA A 121 -6.16 8.62 1.67
CA ALA A 121 -7.55 8.20 1.51
C ALA A 121 -8.46 9.28 2.08
N ILE A 122 -9.52 9.63 1.36
CA ILE A 122 -10.49 10.65 1.70
C ILE A 122 -11.84 9.94 1.82
N LYS A 123 -12.58 10.21 2.89
CA LYS A 123 -13.90 9.61 3.07
C LYS A 123 -14.95 10.42 2.29
N PRO A 124 -15.74 9.80 1.41
CA PRO A 124 -16.78 10.49 0.68
C PRO A 124 -17.79 11.17 1.61
N GLY A 125 -18.15 12.41 1.29
CA GLY A 125 -19.21 13.14 1.98
C GLY A 125 -18.86 13.67 3.38
N ASN A 126 -17.60 13.62 3.81
CA ASN A 126 -17.13 14.36 4.97
C ASN A 126 -15.68 14.86 4.79
N GLU A 127 -15.15 15.61 5.76
CA GLU A 127 -13.77 16.13 5.73
C GLU A 127 -12.74 15.17 6.36
N SER A 128 -13.06 13.89 6.53
CA SER A 128 -12.13 12.92 7.12
C SER A 128 -11.17 12.36 6.08
N ASP A 129 -9.88 12.38 6.41
CA ASP A 129 -8.83 11.79 5.61
C ASP A 129 -7.87 10.94 6.45
N THR A 130 -7.02 10.16 5.78
CA THR A 130 -5.89 9.49 6.43
C THR A 130 -4.76 9.16 5.46
N GLU A 131 -3.52 9.28 5.95
CA GLU A 131 -2.33 8.72 5.29
C GLU A 131 -2.06 7.26 5.69
N ILE A 132 -2.72 6.74 6.73
CA ILE A 132 -2.54 5.38 7.23
C ILE A 132 -3.59 4.49 6.55
N ASN A 133 -3.36 4.20 5.28
CA ASN A 133 -4.32 3.57 4.38
C ASN A 133 -3.76 2.32 3.69
N GLY A 134 -2.59 1.83 4.11
CA GLY A 134 -1.99 0.59 3.65
C GLY A 134 -1.92 -0.44 4.77
N PHE A 135 -2.30 -1.68 4.47
CA PHE A 135 -2.37 -2.76 5.46
C PHE A 135 -1.78 -4.05 4.89
N ALA A 136 -0.93 -4.71 5.66
CA ALA A 136 -0.52 -6.09 5.40
C ALA A 136 -0.97 -7.00 6.54
N ILE A 137 -1.65 -8.09 6.24
CA ILE A 137 -2.32 -8.96 7.20
C ILE A 137 -1.81 -10.38 6.98
N ILE A 138 -1.24 -10.95 8.03
CA ILE A 138 -0.75 -12.33 8.05
C ILE A 138 -1.60 -13.13 9.03
N ASN A 139 -2.11 -14.28 8.59
CA ASN A 139 -2.86 -15.19 9.47
C ASN A 139 -1.93 -15.85 10.51
N SER A 140 -2.51 -16.46 11.54
CA SER A 140 -1.77 -17.12 12.63
C SER A 140 -0.77 -18.17 12.15
N GLU A 141 -1.15 -18.96 11.15
CA GLU A 141 -0.29 -20.00 10.54
C GLU A 141 0.82 -19.42 9.66
N ARG A 142 0.69 -18.15 9.27
CA ARG A 142 1.55 -17.44 8.32
C ARG A 142 1.53 -18.04 6.92
N THR A 143 0.48 -18.78 6.57
CA THR A 143 0.29 -19.41 5.26
C THR A 143 -0.50 -18.52 4.31
N GLN A 144 -1.10 -17.44 4.82
CA GLN A 144 -1.85 -16.45 4.04
C GLN A 144 -1.35 -15.04 4.36
N LEU A 145 -1.13 -14.25 3.30
CA LEU A 145 -0.87 -12.82 3.34
C LEU A 145 -1.99 -12.12 2.58
N THR A 146 -2.56 -11.08 3.15
CA THR A 146 -3.45 -10.14 2.44
C THR A 146 -2.88 -8.75 2.55
N VAL A 147 -2.76 -8.06 1.43
CA VAL A 147 -2.42 -6.64 1.38
C VAL A 147 -3.63 -5.86 0.89
N TYR A 148 -3.87 -4.71 1.50
CA TYR A 148 -4.91 -3.78 1.11
C TYR A 148 -4.39 -2.34 1.11
N GLN A 149 -4.77 -1.56 0.12
CA GLN A 149 -4.65 -0.10 0.11
C GLN A 149 -5.93 0.53 -0.41
N LEU A 150 -6.38 1.62 0.23
CA LEU A 150 -7.36 2.56 -0.31
C LEU A 150 -6.68 3.92 -0.53
N TRP A 151 -7.03 4.64 -1.59
CA TRP A 151 -6.57 6.02 -1.81
C TRP A 151 -7.62 6.83 -2.57
N GLY A 152 -7.48 8.15 -2.51
CA GLY A 152 -8.47 9.07 -3.07
C GLY A 152 -9.80 9.00 -2.34
N GLU A 153 -10.84 9.52 -2.99
CA GLU A 153 -12.23 9.50 -2.50
C GLU A 153 -12.95 8.19 -2.87
#